data_AF-A0A636HYE4-F1
#
_entry.id   AF-A0A636HYE4-F1
#
_cell.length_a   1.000
_cell.length_b   1.000
_cell.length_c   1.000
_cell.angle_alpha   90.00
_cell.angle_beta   90.00
_cell.angle_gamma   90.00
#
_symmetry.space_group_name_H-M   'P 1'
#
loop_
_entity.id
_entity.type
_entity.pdbx_description
1 polymer ?
#
loop_
_entity_poly.entity_id
_entity_poly.type
_entity_poly.pdbx_seq_one_letter_code
_entity_poly.pdbx_strand_id
1 'polypeptide(L)'
;TLQPLTRKSFPLYPTHAGFYWSEPEYINGKGWHASVAVADQQGVFFGVTVKLPDLITKSHLPLDDSIRVWLDQNNHLLPFSYIPQKIRTQLENVTLHDGWQQIPGFLILRTTLHGPGWSLVTLYPYGNLHNRILKIILQQIPFTLTALVLMTSAFCWLLHRSLAKPLWRFV
;
A
#
# COMPACT_ATOMS: atom_id res chain seq x y z
N THR A 1 -30.65 15.41 14.95
CA THR A 1 -31.79 14.47 14.89
C THR A 1 -31.24 13.07 14.71
N LEU A 2 -31.19 12.28 15.78
CA LEU A 2 -30.72 10.90 15.75
C LEU A 2 -31.82 10.05 15.10
N GLN A 3 -31.59 9.57 13.88
CA GLN A 3 -32.50 8.61 13.25
C GLN A 3 -32.22 7.23 13.85
N PRO A 4 -33.23 6.54 14.42
CA PRO A 4 -33.06 5.16 14.86
C PRO A 4 -32.91 4.30 13.61
N LEU A 5 -31.73 3.70 13.43
CA LEU A 5 -31.49 2.71 12.40
C LEU A 5 -32.39 1.51 12.65
N THR A 6 -33.29 1.25 11.71
CA THR A 6 -34.17 0.08 11.69
C THR A 6 -33.32 -1.18 11.79
N ARG A 7 -33.56 -1.97 12.84
CA ARG A 7 -32.79 -3.13 13.28
C ARG A 7 -32.76 -4.22 12.19
N LYS A 8 -31.81 -4.16 11.25
CA LYS A 8 -31.21 -5.40 10.69
C LYS A 8 -30.34 -6.00 11.79
N SER A 9 -30.49 -7.30 12.00
CA SER A 9 -29.95 -8.09 13.12
C SER A 9 -28.54 -7.68 13.51
N PHE A 10 -28.38 -7.13 14.71
CA PHE A 10 -27.07 -6.93 15.32
C PHE A 10 -26.43 -8.29 15.58
N PRO A 11 -25.15 -8.50 15.24
CA PRO A 11 -24.50 -9.77 15.49
C PRO A 11 -24.51 -10.08 17.00
N LEU A 12 -24.84 -11.33 17.35
CA LEU A 12 -24.95 -11.79 18.74
C LEU A 12 -23.61 -11.74 19.49
N TYR A 13 -22.50 -11.78 18.75
CA TYR A 13 -21.14 -11.79 19.29
C TYR A 13 -20.31 -10.68 18.63
N PRO A 14 -19.33 -10.10 19.35
CA PRO A 14 -18.42 -9.13 18.78
C PRO A 14 -17.65 -9.78 17.62
N THR A 15 -17.73 -9.14 16.45
CA THR A 15 -17.15 -9.66 15.21
C THR A 15 -15.62 -9.64 15.25
N HIS A 16 -15.00 -8.67 15.94
CA HIS A 16 -13.55 -8.60 16.09
C HIS A 16 -13.11 -7.75 17.29
N ALA A 17 -12.17 -8.26 18.10
CA ALA A 17 -11.52 -7.53 19.19
C ALA A 17 -12.49 -6.82 20.18
N GLY A 18 -13.66 -7.42 20.43
CA GLY A 18 -14.68 -6.83 21.32
C GLY A 18 -15.60 -5.80 20.63
N PHE A 19 -15.40 -5.53 19.34
CA PHE A 19 -16.26 -4.66 18.53
C PHE A 19 -17.22 -5.45 17.66
N TYR A 20 -18.45 -4.95 17.56
CA TYR A 20 -19.50 -5.41 16.67
C TYR A 20 -19.43 -4.60 15.38
N TRP A 21 -19.17 -5.28 14.26
CA TRP A 21 -19.12 -4.65 12.94
C TRP A 21 -20.34 -5.06 12.13
N SER A 22 -20.99 -4.09 11.49
CA SER A 22 -22.01 -4.37 10.48
C SER A 22 -21.36 -4.71 9.14
N GLU A 23 -22.14 -5.37 8.27
CA GLU A 23 -21.78 -5.47 6.86
C GLU A 23 -21.71 -4.07 6.22
N PRO A 24 -20.89 -3.89 5.16
CA PRO A 24 -20.86 -2.66 4.38
C PRO A 24 -22.24 -2.37 3.77
N GLU A 25 -22.78 -1.18 4.01
CA GLU A 25 -24.04 -0.74 3.44
C GLU A 25 -23.85 0.55 2.63
N TYR A 26 -24.51 0.62 1.48
CA TYR A 26 -24.53 1.83 0.67
C TYR A 26 -25.68 2.74 1.11
N ILE A 27 -25.32 3.91 1.63
CA ILE A 27 -26.29 4.94 2.03
C ILE A 27 -26.36 5.99 0.91
N ASN A 28 -27.54 6.14 0.30
CA ASN A 28 -27.78 7.11 -0.77
C ASN A 28 -27.30 8.51 -0.38
N GLY A 29 -26.48 9.12 -1.24
CA GLY A 29 -25.91 10.47 -1.02
C GLY A 29 -24.74 10.54 -0.03
N LYS A 30 -24.44 9.47 0.72
CA LYS A 30 -23.30 9.42 1.65
C LYS A 30 -22.21 8.43 1.19
N GLY A 31 -22.58 7.37 0.49
CA GLY A 31 -21.66 6.33 0.01
C GLY A 31 -21.63 5.09 0.91
N TRP A 32 -20.55 4.31 0.82
CA TRP A 32 -20.36 3.07 1.59
C TRP A 32 -19.96 3.31 3.04
N HIS A 33 -20.69 2.69 3.97
CA HIS A 33 -20.49 2.82 5.41
C HIS A 33 -20.51 1.46 6.09
N ALA A 34 -19.88 1.39 7.26
CA ALA A 34 -20.05 0.30 8.21
C ALA A 34 -20.31 0.88 9.60
N SER A 35 -21.22 0.27 10.34
CA SER A 35 -21.48 0.61 11.74
C SER A 35 -20.60 -0.25 12.62
N VAL A 36 -19.94 0.38 13.58
CA VAL A 36 -19.08 -0.27 14.57
C VAL A 36 -19.63 0.06 15.93
N ALA A 37 -19.85 -0.94 16.78
CA ALA A 37 -20.27 -0.72 18.15
C ALA A 37 -19.43 -1.51 19.14
N VAL A 38 -19.39 -1.04 20.38
CA VAL A 38 -18.84 -1.75 21.52
C VAL A 38 -19.94 -1.87 22.57
N ALA A 39 -19.97 -3.00 23.27
CA ALA A 39 -20.87 -3.22 24.40
C ALA A 39 -20.09 -3.02 25.71
N ASP A 40 -20.68 -2.27 26.64
CA ASP A 40 -20.20 -2.22 28.02
C ASP A 40 -20.59 -3.51 28.78
N GLN A 41 -20.00 -3.76 29.94
CA GLN A 41 -20.26 -4.91 30.80
C GLN A 41 -21.74 -5.01 31.23
N GLN A 42 -22.46 -3.88 31.26
CA GLN A 42 -23.89 -3.82 31.57
C GLN A 42 -24.79 -3.99 30.32
N GLY A 43 -24.21 -4.26 29.14
CA GLY A 43 -24.94 -4.53 27.90
C GLY A 43 -25.42 -3.28 27.14
N VAL A 44 -24.90 -2.09 27.49
CA VAL A 44 -25.17 -0.85 26.75
C VAL A 44 -24.25 -0.77 25.54
N PHE A 45 -24.82 -0.48 24.36
CA PHE A 45 -24.06 -0.36 23.11
C PHE A 45 -23.73 1.09 22.79
N PHE A 46 -22.46 1.35 22.51
CA PHE A 46 -21.99 2.62 21.95
C PHE A 46 -21.48 2.37 20.54
N GLY A 47 -22.07 3.06 19.56
CA GLY A 47 -21.78 2.82 18.14
C GLY A 47 -21.46 4.08 17.35
N VAL A 48 -20.59 3.92 16.37
CA VAL A 48 -20.23 4.94 15.37
C VAL A 48 -20.41 4.37 13.97
N THR A 49 -20.79 5.23 13.03
CA THR A 49 -20.82 4.87 11.62
C THR A 49 -19.57 5.41 10.94
N VAL A 50 -18.80 4.54 10.32
CA VAL A 50 -17.55 4.87 9.64
C VAL A 50 -17.77 4.85 8.14
N LYS A 51 -17.31 5.89 7.45
CA LYS A 51 -17.30 5.98 5.99
C LYS A 51 -16.11 5.20 5.44
N LEU A 52 -16.39 4.11 4.72
CA LEU A 52 -15.36 3.15 4.28
C LEU A 52 -14.38 3.74 3.25
N PRO A 53 -14.81 4.53 2.24
CA PRO A 53 -13.87 5.14 1.29
C PRO A 53 -12.81 6.02 1.95
N ASP A 54 -13.16 6.70 3.04
CA ASP A 54 -12.26 7.63 3.73
C ASP A 54 -11.11 6.89 4.46
N LEU A 55 -11.26 5.59 4.71
CA LEU A 55 -10.21 4.75 5.28
C LEU A 55 -9.11 4.41 4.27
N ILE A 56 -9.45 4.39 2.97
CA ILE A 56 -8.49 4.07 1.89
C ILE A 56 -7.63 5.29 1.59
N THR A 57 -8.25 6.45 1.49
CA THR A 57 -7.62 7.69 1.00
C THR A 57 -6.54 8.23 1.94
N LYS A 58 -6.60 7.94 3.25
CA LYS A 58 -5.65 8.47 4.24
C LYS A 58 -4.32 7.74 4.30
N SER A 59 -4.17 6.60 3.62
CA SER A 59 -2.89 5.90 3.54
C SER A 59 -2.04 6.53 2.43
N HIS A 60 -1.21 7.52 2.79
CA HIS A 60 -0.27 8.20 1.92
C HIS A 60 0.88 7.27 1.46
N LEU A 61 0.57 6.22 0.68
CA LEU A 61 1.58 5.43 -0.02
C LEU A 61 1.78 6.04 -1.43
N PRO A 62 2.98 6.58 -1.75
CA PRO A 62 3.24 7.45 -2.89
C PRO A 62 3.58 6.66 -4.17
N LEU A 63 2.79 5.65 -4.48
CA LEU A 63 2.84 4.97 -5.79
C LEU A 63 1.52 5.23 -6.50
N ASP A 64 1.55 6.27 -7.34
CA ASP A 64 0.41 6.86 -8.06
C ASP A 64 -0.37 5.83 -8.92
N ASP A 65 0.29 4.76 -9.35
CA ASP A 65 -0.31 3.70 -10.17
C ASP A 65 -0.67 2.43 -9.39
N SER A 66 -0.59 2.47 -8.05
CA SER A 66 -0.95 1.31 -7.23
C SER A 66 -2.46 1.15 -7.13
N ILE A 67 -2.95 -0.06 -7.40
CA ILE A 67 -4.38 -0.37 -7.31
C ILE A 67 -4.65 -0.92 -5.91
N ARG A 68 -5.59 -0.31 -5.17
CA ARG A 68 -5.94 -0.72 -3.81
C ARG A 68 -7.34 -1.29 -3.77
N VAL A 69 -7.47 -2.47 -3.18
CA VAL A 69 -8.76 -3.15 -3.01
C VAL A 69 -8.87 -3.75 -1.63
N TRP A 70 -10.11 -3.84 -1.14
CA TRP A 70 -10.42 -4.55 0.08
C TRP A 70 -11.01 -5.91 -0.28
N LEU A 71 -10.51 -6.91 0.42
CA LEU A 71 -11.01 -8.27 0.35
C LEU A 71 -11.62 -8.66 1.69
N ASP A 72 -12.62 -9.53 1.64
CA ASP A 72 -13.12 -10.24 2.81
C ASP A 72 -12.13 -11.33 3.27
N GLN A 73 -12.50 -12.05 4.32
CA GLN A 73 -11.73 -13.17 4.86
C GLN A 73 -11.56 -14.35 3.88
N ASN A 74 -12.42 -14.45 2.86
CA ASN A 74 -12.42 -15.48 1.83
C ASN A 74 -11.74 -15.02 0.53
N ASN A 75 -11.03 -13.89 0.55
CA ASN A 75 -10.44 -13.24 -0.62
C ASN A 75 -11.44 -12.75 -1.68
N HIS A 76 -12.72 -12.62 -1.35
CA HIS A 76 -13.70 -11.99 -2.23
C HIS A 76 -13.61 -10.47 -2.14
N LEU A 77 -13.79 -9.83 -3.29
CA LEU A 77 -13.80 -8.38 -3.39
C LEU A 77 -15.00 -7.79 -2.63
N LEU A 78 -14.74 -6.84 -1.74
CA LEU A 78 -15.81 -6.09 -1.08
C LEU A 78 -16.54 -5.19 -2.10
N PRO A 79 -17.85 -4.93 -1.92
CA PRO A 79 -18.70 -4.31 -2.94
C PRO A 79 -18.34 -2.85 -3.28
N PHE A 80 -17.52 -2.21 -2.45
CA PHE A 80 -17.01 -0.85 -2.66
C PHE A 80 -15.62 -0.81 -3.29
N SER A 81 -14.96 -1.96 -3.44
CA SER A 81 -13.67 -2.06 -4.13
C SER A 81 -13.89 -2.35 -5.60
N TYR A 82 -13.19 -1.62 -6.47
CA TYR A 82 -13.36 -1.76 -7.91
C TYR A 82 -12.03 -2.13 -8.58
N ILE A 83 -12.03 -3.24 -9.33
CA ILE A 83 -10.91 -3.68 -10.16
C ILE A 83 -11.41 -4.23 -11.50
N PRO A 84 -10.58 -4.14 -12.56
CA PRO A 84 -10.82 -4.84 -13.81
C PRO A 84 -11.02 -6.33 -13.60
N GLN A 85 -11.99 -6.92 -14.31
CA GLN A 85 -12.37 -8.33 -14.19
C GLN A 85 -11.19 -9.30 -14.37
N LYS A 86 -10.24 -8.97 -15.24
CA LYS A 86 -9.03 -9.76 -15.48
C LYS A 86 -8.14 -9.88 -14.23
N ILE A 87 -8.03 -8.82 -13.44
CA ILE A 87 -7.24 -8.81 -12.20
C ILE A 87 -8.00 -9.54 -11.10
N ARG A 88 -9.33 -9.38 -11.06
CA ARG A 88 -10.20 -10.05 -10.09
C ARG A 88 -10.06 -11.57 -10.16
N THR A 89 -10.14 -12.15 -11.35
CA THR A 89 -10.00 -13.61 -11.51
C THR A 89 -8.60 -14.09 -11.16
N GLN A 90 -7.56 -13.28 -11.38
CA GLN A 90 -6.21 -13.61 -10.92
C GLN A 90 -6.10 -13.59 -9.39
N LEU A 91 -6.75 -12.65 -8.72
CA LEU A 91 -6.75 -12.54 -7.26
C LEU A 91 -7.51 -13.68 -6.58
N GLU A 92 -8.68 -14.04 -7.11
CA GLU A 92 -9.53 -15.11 -6.56
C GLU A 92 -8.88 -16.51 -6.71
N ASN A 93 -8.05 -16.71 -7.74
CA ASN A 93 -7.38 -17.98 -7.99
C ASN A 93 -6.04 -18.16 -7.25
N VAL A 94 -5.58 -17.14 -6.50
CA VAL A 94 -4.30 -17.17 -5.80
C VAL A 94 -4.53 -17.18 -4.29
N THR A 95 -3.78 -18.02 -3.58
CA THR A 95 -3.78 -18.01 -2.12
C THR A 95 -2.95 -16.84 -1.61
N LEU A 96 -3.63 -15.74 -1.31
CA LEU A 96 -2.99 -14.53 -0.79
C LEU A 96 -2.56 -14.73 0.67
N HIS A 97 -1.30 -14.48 0.98
CA HIS A 97 -0.80 -14.42 2.37
C HIS A 97 -0.50 -12.98 2.78
N ASP A 98 -0.44 -12.72 4.09
CA ASP A 98 -0.10 -11.40 4.61
C ASP A 98 1.35 -11.02 4.27
N GLY A 99 1.54 -9.74 3.98
CA GLY A 99 2.82 -9.20 3.55
C GLY A 99 3.00 -9.18 2.03
N TRP A 100 4.26 -9.15 1.62
CA TRP A 100 4.66 -9.02 0.22
C TRP A 100 4.61 -10.36 -0.49
N GLN A 101 4.02 -10.38 -1.69
CA GLN A 101 3.93 -11.57 -2.53
C GLN A 101 3.93 -11.20 -4.00
N GLN A 102 4.35 -12.12 -4.84
CA GLN A 102 4.42 -11.92 -6.28
C GLN A 102 3.32 -12.73 -6.98
N ILE A 103 2.61 -12.08 -7.90
CA ILE A 103 1.69 -12.75 -8.82
C ILE A 103 2.04 -12.38 -10.26
N PRO A 104 1.55 -13.12 -11.27
CA PRO A 104 1.79 -12.77 -12.67
C PRO A 104 1.36 -11.32 -12.98
N GLY A 105 2.32 -10.46 -13.28
CA GLY A 105 2.09 -9.06 -13.66
C GLY A 105 2.09 -8.04 -12.52
N PHE A 106 2.04 -8.49 -11.25
CA PHE A 106 1.96 -7.59 -10.10
C PHE A 106 2.80 -8.05 -8.90
N LEU A 107 3.38 -7.09 -8.19
CA LEU A 107 3.81 -7.25 -6.81
C LEU A 107 2.63 -6.85 -5.91
N ILE A 108 2.29 -7.69 -4.94
CA ILE A 108 1.15 -7.47 -4.04
C ILE A 108 1.64 -7.27 -2.62
N LEU A 109 1.04 -6.32 -1.92
CA LEU A 109 1.10 -6.20 -0.47
C LEU A 109 -0.29 -6.45 0.11
N ARG A 110 -0.45 -7.51 0.91
CA ARG A 110 -1.65 -7.75 1.72
C ARG A 110 -1.41 -7.29 3.14
N THR A 111 -2.39 -6.62 3.72
CA THR A 111 -2.39 -6.22 5.12
C THR A 111 -3.76 -6.48 5.71
N THR A 112 -3.85 -7.39 6.68
CA THR A 112 -5.05 -7.57 7.49
C THR A 112 -5.39 -6.29 8.23
N LEU A 113 -6.65 -5.87 8.13
CA LEU A 113 -7.16 -4.70 8.82
C LEU A 113 -7.78 -5.14 10.16
N HIS A 114 -7.71 -4.26 11.16
CA HIS A 114 -8.43 -4.42 12.41
C HIS A 114 -9.93 -4.18 12.15
N GLY A 115 -10.66 -5.24 11.85
CA GLY A 115 -12.07 -5.23 11.45
C GLY A 115 -12.62 -6.65 11.37
N PRO A 116 -13.76 -6.90 10.68
CA PRO A 116 -14.42 -8.21 10.63
C PRO A 116 -13.71 -9.23 9.71
N GLY A 117 -12.38 -9.25 9.71
CA GLY A 117 -11.56 -10.09 8.83
C GLY A 117 -11.29 -9.49 7.45
N TRP A 118 -11.46 -8.18 7.29
CA TRP A 118 -11.11 -7.50 6.05
C TRP A 118 -9.60 -7.39 5.87
N SER A 119 -9.15 -7.43 4.62
CA SER A 119 -7.75 -7.19 4.27
C SER A 119 -7.63 -6.16 3.16
N LEU A 120 -6.64 -5.28 3.29
CA LEU A 120 -6.26 -4.33 2.25
C LEU A 120 -5.21 -4.99 1.37
N VAL A 121 -5.46 -5.01 0.07
CA VAL A 121 -4.55 -5.52 -0.94
C VAL A 121 -4.14 -4.39 -1.85
N THR A 122 -2.83 -4.14 -1.92
CA THR A 122 -2.23 -3.14 -2.81
C THR A 122 -1.46 -3.84 -3.91
N LEU A 123 -1.82 -3.56 -5.16
CA LEU A 123 -1.27 -4.14 -6.37
C LEU A 123 -0.32 -3.15 -7.04
N TYR A 124 0.90 -3.58 -7.30
CA TYR A 124 1.93 -2.80 -7.97
C TYR A 124 2.29 -3.46 -9.31
N PRO A 125 1.87 -2.88 -10.45
CA PRO A 125 2.16 -3.47 -11.76
C PRO A 125 3.65 -3.44 -12.09
N TYR A 126 4.20 -4.59 -12.52
CA TYR A 126 5.63 -4.70 -12.83
C TYR A 126 6.08 -3.80 -13.98
N GLY A 127 5.22 -3.57 -14.98
CA GLY A 127 5.51 -2.69 -16.10
C GLY A 127 5.90 -1.27 -15.66
N ASN A 128 5.29 -0.80 -14.56
CA ASN A 128 5.55 0.55 -14.05
C ASN A 128 6.74 0.56 -13.08
N LEU A 129 6.97 -0.54 -12.35
CA LEU A 129 8.15 -0.70 -11.50
C LEU A 129 9.44 -0.68 -12.32
N HIS A 130 9.48 -1.43 -13.43
CA HIS A 130 10.68 -1.53 -14.26
C HIS A 130 11.03 -0.19 -14.92
N ASN A 131 10.05 0.49 -15.53
CA ASN A 131 10.26 1.81 -16.11
C ASN A 131 10.71 2.86 -15.07
N ARG A 132 10.20 2.78 -13.83
CA ARG A 132 10.61 3.69 -12.77
C ARG A 132 12.03 3.40 -12.26
N ILE A 133 12.39 2.14 -12.08
CA ILE A 133 13.76 1.74 -11.71
C ILE A 133 14.74 2.21 -12.80
N LEU A 134 14.41 1.98 -14.07
CA LEU A 134 15.20 2.48 -15.20
C LEU A 134 15.33 4.00 -15.17
N LYS A 135 14.24 4.73 -14.94
CA LYS A 135 14.27 6.20 -14.84
C LYS A 135 15.16 6.70 -13.71
N ILE A 136 15.10 6.07 -12.53
CA ILE A 136 15.94 6.42 -11.37
C ILE A 136 17.41 6.15 -11.68
N ILE A 137 17.72 4.99 -12.26
CA ILE A 137 19.09 4.63 -12.67
C ILE A 137 19.60 5.64 -13.70
N LEU A 138 18.82 5.94 -14.75
CA LEU A 138 19.20 6.89 -15.79
C LEU A 138 19.47 8.29 -15.22
N GLN A 139 18.72 8.70 -14.21
CA GLN A 139 18.90 10.00 -13.54
C GLN A 139 20.17 10.04 -12.67
N GLN A 140 20.62 8.92 -12.12
CA GLN A 140 21.81 8.86 -11.25
C GLN A 140 23.13 8.58 -12.00
N ILE A 141 23.07 8.01 -13.19
CA ILE A 141 24.23 7.80 -14.07
C ILE A 141 25.05 9.10 -14.29
N PRO A 142 24.47 10.26 -14.65
CA PRO A 142 25.28 11.45 -14.91
C PRO A 142 26.03 11.93 -13.66
N PHE A 143 25.41 11.84 -12.48
CA PHE A 143 26.05 12.25 -11.22
C PHE A 143 27.24 11.34 -10.87
N THR A 144 27.04 10.02 -10.94
CA THR A 144 28.09 9.03 -10.67
C THR A 144 29.24 9.11 -11.67
N LEU A 145 28.93 9.28 -12.96
CA LEU A 145 29.93 9.49 -14.01
C LEU A 145 30.75 10.76 -13.77
N THR A 146 30.09 11.87 -13.43
CA THR A 146 30.77 13.15 -13.15
C THR A 146 31.70 13.04 -11.96
N ALA A 147 31.25 12.42 -10.87
CA ALA A 147 32.08 12.16 -9.69
C ALA A 147 33.29 11.28 -10.02
N LEU A 148 33.11 10.23 -10.83
CA LEU A 148 34.19 9.35 -11.27
C LEU A 148 35.25 10.10 -12.09
N VAL A 149 34.83 10.93 -13.04
CA VAL A 149 35.73 11.77 -13.85
C VAL A 149 36.47 12.79 -12.99
N LEU A 150 35.79 13.43 -12.03
CA LEU A 150 36.42 14.36 -11.09
C LEU A 150 37.47 13.67 -10.22
N MET A 151 37.15 12.49 -9.67
CA MET A 151 38.09 11.75 -8.83
C MET A 151 39.29 11.25 -9.62
N THR A 152 39.08 10.71 -10.82
CA THR A 152 40.18 10.24 -11.68
C THR A 152 41.07 11.38 -12.16
N SER A 153 40.49 12.53 -12.54
CA SER A 153 41.28 13.70 -12.93
C SER A 153 42.06 14.29 -11.76
N ALA A 154 41.47 14.40 -10.58
CA ALA A 154 42.17 14.83 -9.37
C ALA A 154 43.30 13.87 -8.99
N PHE A 155 43.08 12.56 -9.12
CA PHE A 155 44.10 11.55 -8.89
C PHE A 155 45.24 11.62 -9.92
N CYS A 156 44.93 11.75 -11.21
CA CYS A 156 45.93 11.98 -12.25
C CYS A 156 46.72 13.27 -12.02
N TRP A 157 46.07 14.34 -11.59
CA TRP A 157 46.73 15.61 -11.28
C TRP A 157 47.64 15.50 -10.04
N LEU A 158 47.18 14.81 -9.00
CA LEU A 158 47.99 14.50 -7.81
C LEU A 158 49.20 13.65 -8.18
N LEU A 159 49.02 12.60 -8.97
CA LEU A 159 50.10 11.76 -9.48
C LEU A 159 51.08 12.60 -10.30
N HIS A 160 50.59 13.42 -11.24
CA HIS A 160 51.45 14.28 -12.05
C HIS A 160 52.26 15.26 -11.17
N ARG A 161 51.63 15.93 -10.21
CA ARG A 161 52.31 16.89 -9.31
C ARG A 161 53.28 16.20 -8.34
N SER A 162 52.93 15.01 -7.85
CA SER A 162 53.74 14.27 -6.86
C SER A 162 54.88 13.47 -7.48
N LEU A 163 54.75 13.02 -8.74
CA LEU A 163 55.80 12.29 -9.46
C LEU A 163 56.67 13.20 -10.35
N ALA A 164 56.18 14.34 -10.82
CA ALA A 164 57.00 15.26 -11.62
C ALA A 164 58.04 16.03 -10.79
N LYS A 165 57.85 16.18 -9.47
CA LYS A 165 58.81 16.88 -8.59
C LYS A 165 60.01 16.03 -8.13
N PRO A 166 59.88 14.73 -7.81
CA PRO A 166 61.02 13.90 -7.41
C PRO A 166 61.94 13.51 -8.58
N LEU A 167 61.39 13.29 -9.78
CA LEU A 167 62.17 12.83 -10.94
C LEU A 167 63.14 13.89 -11.49
N TRP A 168 62.83 15.18 -11.32
CA TRP A 168 63.77 16.26 -11.68
C TRP A 168 64.96 16.36 -10.72
N ARG A 169 64.93 15.70 -9.56
CA ARG A 169 66.12 15.61 -8.68
C ARG A 169 67.02 14.42 -9.00
N PHE A 170 66.68 13.61 -10.01
CA PHE A 170 67.43 12.41 -10.39
C PHE A 170 68.04 12.47 -11.81
N VAL A 171 67.92 13.58 -12.53
CA VAL A 171 68.69 13.88 -13.77
C VAL A 171 69.66 15.01 -13.50
#